data_AF-A0A936JR17-F1
#
_entry.id   AF-A0A936JR17-F1
#
_cell.length_a   1.000
_cell.length_b   1.000
_cell.length_c   1.000
_cell.angle_alpha   90.00
_cell.angle_beta   90.00
_cell.angle_gamma   90.00
#
_symmetry.space_group_name_H-M   'P 1'
#
loop_
_entity.id
_entity.type
_entity.pdbx_description
1 polymer ?
#
loop_
_entity_poly.entity_id
_entity_poly.type
_entity_poly.pdbx_seq_one_letter_code
_entity_poly.pdbx_strand_id
1 'polypeptide(L)'
;MTPRKLRTLSTVTIILGAVNLLVALAGVSALLAGPEKTIATPPAQTAALAEVQQEMKKALMALTESWATFNRFEVTLSLMVSAALLVGGFMSLNRRKQGRDILATTFVVAIPSMVLHGIASVSIGTATMQILREFRPKIMHASWPAGNSPPPAMEGLSSSFFEMGMLFGLAVGWGWLLVQIVFYLVGAIYLRKPEVRDAFRA
;
A
#
# COMPACT_ATOMS: atom_id res chain seq x y z
N MET A 1 32.97 -10.91 12.32
CA MET A 1 32.08 -10.31 11.30
C MET A 1 32.03 -8.80 11.50
N THR A 2 32.11 -7.97 10.45
CA THR A 2 32.23 -6.51 10.66
C THR A 2 30.94 -5.91 11.22
N PRO A 3 30.98 -5.16 12.34
CA PRO A 3 29.82 -4.47 12.94
C PRO A 3 29.05 -3.56 11.96
N ARG A 4 29.64 -3.25 10.80
CA ARG A 4 29.03 -2.50 9.70
C ARG A 4 27.78 -3.15 9.11
N LYS A 5 27.79 -4.45 8.79
CA LYS A 5 26.64 -5.11 8.12
C LYS A 5 25.40 -5.17 9.00
N LEU A 6 25.59 -5.48 10.29
CA LEU A 6 24.51 -5.47 11.27
C LEU A 6 23.93 -4.07 11.46
N ARG A 7 24.80 -3.05 11.55
CA ARG A 7 24.37 -1.66 11.65
C ARG A 7 23.55 -1.24 10.43
N THR A 8 24.00 -1.57 9.21
CA THR A 8 23.25 -1.28 7.98
C THR A 8 21.89 -1.96 7.99
N LEU A 9 21.80 -3.25 8.31
CA LEU A 9 20.53 -3.98 8.38
C LEU A 9 19.57 -3.33 9.38
N SER A 10 20.04 -3.03 10.59
CA SER A 10 19.22 -2.39 11.64
C SER A 10 18.78 -0.98 11.23
N THR A 11 19.66 -0.17 10.64
CA THR A 11 19.31 1.17 10.15
C THR A 11 18.26 1.12 9.04
N VAL A 12 18.43 0.24 8.04
CA VAL A 12 17.43 0.06 6.98
C VAL A 12 16.10 -0.41 7.57
N THR A 13 16.14 -1.31 8.55
CA THR A 13 14.92 -1.81 9.22
C THR A 13 14.20 -0.70 9.98
N ILE A 14 14.92 0.19 10.66
CA ILE A 14 14.34 1.35 11.34
C ILE A 14 13.70 2.29 10.33
N ILE A 15 14.36 2.58 9.21
CA ILE A 15 13.82 3.44 8.15
C ILE A 15 12.55 2.83 7.56
N LEU A 16 12.57 1.54 7.22
CA LEU A 16 11.39 0.83 6.71
C LEU A 16 10.26 0.80 7.74
N GLY A 17 10.57 0.53 9.01
CA GLY A 17 9.60 0.56 10.10
C GLY A 17 8.97 1.94 10.28
N ALA A 18 9.75 3.02 10.17
CA ALA A 18 9.25 4.38 10.28
C ALA A 18 8.36 4.78 9.08
N VAL A 19 8.79 4.45 7.86
CA VAL A 19 8.01 4.70 6.65
C VAL A 19 6.69 3.92 6.70
N ASN A 20 6.73 2.63 7.02
CA ASN A 20 5.53 1.81 7.14
C ASN A 20 4.61 2.31 8.26
N LEU A 21 5.15 2.78 9.38
CA LEU A 21 4.36 3.39 10.44
C LEU A 21 3.64 4.65 9.95
N LEU A 22 4.32 5.54 9.22
CA LEU A 22 3.69 6.74 8.65
C LEU A 22 2.57 6.39 7.68
N VAL A 23 2.79 5.40 6.81
CA VAL A 23 1.77 4.91 5.87
C VAL A 23 0.58 4.30 6.63
N ALA A 24 0.84 3.48 7.65
CA ALA A 24 -0.20 2.88 8.47
C ALA A 24 -1.02 3.94 9.23
N LEU A 25 -0.36 4.96 9.78
CA LEU A 25 -1.03 6.10 10.44
C LEU A 25 -1.89 6.89 9.46
N ALA A 26 -1.42 7.12 8.23
CA ALA A 26 -2.23 7.70 7.17
C ALA A 26 -3.45 6.81 6.86
N GLY A 27 -3.27 5.49 6.81
CA GLY A 27 -4.36 4.51 6.68
C GLY A 27 -5.39 4.59 7.82
N VAL A 28 -4.94 4.68 9.08
CA VAL A 28 -5.83 4.91 10.23
C VAL A 28 -6.60 6.22 10.08
N SER A 29 -5.91 7.30 9.69
CA SER A 29 -6.57 8.60 9.51
C SER A 29 -7.63 8.54 8.41
N ALA A 30 -7.39 7.80 7.33
CA ALA A 30 -8.36 7.58 6.26
C ALA A 30 -9.56 6.73 6.74
N LEU A 31 -9.32 5.69 7.53
CA LEU A 31 -10.39 4.87 8.13
C LEU A 31 -11.26 5.68 9.08
N LEU A 32 -10.67 6.59 9.87
CA LEU A 32 -11.40 7.47 10.80
C LEU A 32 -12.13 8.60 10.08
N ALA A 33 -11.56 9.14 9.00
CA ALA A 33 -12.20 10.18 8.20
C ALA A 33 -13.44 9.67 7.44
N GLY A 34 -13.50 8.35 7.19
CA GLY A 34 -14.56 7.71 6.44
C GLY A 34 -14.38 7.82 4.92
N PRO A 35 -14.99 6.91 4.14
CA PRO A 35 -14.81 6.84 2.68
C PRO A 35 -15.34 8.08 1.95
N GLU A 36 -16.24 8.86 2.56
CA GLU A 36 -16.78 10.07 1.95
C GLU A 36 -15.75 11.18 1.74
N LYS A 37 -14.74 11.26 2.62
CA LYS A 37 -13.71 12.31 2.60
C LYS A 37 -12.45 11.91 1.83
N THR A 38 -12.23 10.61 1.63
CA THR A 38 -11.05 10.09 0.94
C THR A 38 -11.25 10.01 -0.57
N ILE A 39 -12.50 9.85 -1.03
CA ILE A 39 -12.85 9.88 -2.46
C ILE A 39 -12.98 11.35 -2.89
N ALA A 40 -11.85 11.93 -3.30
CA ALA A 40 -11.82 13.26 -3.89
C ALA A 40 -12.62 13.27 -5.20
N THR A 41 -13.73 14.00 -5.20
CA THR A 41 -14.54 14.22 -6.41
C THR A 41 -14.27 15.65 -6.88
N PRO A 42 -13.80 15.87 -8.12
CA PRO A 42 -13.63 17.22 -8.64
C PRO A 42 -14.99 17.92 -8.68
N PRO A 43 -15.05 19.25 -8.50
CA PRO A 43 -16.32 19.98 -8.52
C PRO A 43 -17.05 19.75 -9.84
N ALA A 44 -18.30 19.29 -9.76
CA ALA A 44 -19.12 19.05 -10.93
C ALA A 44 -19.45 20.36 -11.64
N GLN A 45 -19.32 20.38 -12.97
CA GLN A 45 -19.64 21.54 -13.81
C GLN A 45 -21.10 21.56 -14.24
N THR A 46 -21.77 20.40 -14.27
CA THR A 46 -23.17 20.23 -14.67
C THR A 46 -23.90 19.35 -13.64
N ALA A 47 -25.23 19.50 -13.55
CA ALA A 47 -26.06 18.67 -12.66
C ALA A 47 -25.99 17.18 -13.06
N ALA A 48 -26.02 16.89 -14.37
CA ALA A 48 -25.87 15.54 -14.90
C ALA A 48 -24.51 14.91 -14.50
N LEU A 49 -23.42 15.70 -14.52
CA LEU A 49 -22.12 15.22 -14.08
C LEU A 49 -22.10 14.94 -12.58
N ALA A 50 -22.78 15.76 -11.77
CA ALA A 50 -22.88 15.56 -10.33
C ALA A 50 -23.60 14.25 -9.98
N GLU A 51 -24.68 13.92 -10.69
CA GLU A 51 -25.42 12.66 -10.50
C GLU A 51 -24.56 11.44 -10.82
N VAL A 52 -23.89 11.45 -11.99
CA VAL A 52 -22.99 10.35 -12.39
C VAL A 52 -21.82 10.19 -11.42
N GLN A 53 -21.23 11.29 -10.97
CA GLN A 53 -20.16 11.26 -9.96
C GLN A 53 -20.65 10.72 -8.61
N GLN A 54 -21.88 11.04 -8.21
CA GLN A 54 -22.47 10.54 -6.98
C GLN A 54 -22.74 9.04 -7.05
N GLU A 55 -23.24 8.53 -8.18
CA GLU A 55 -23.42 7.09 -8.40
C GLU A 55 -22.08 6.34 -8.37
N MET A 56 -21.07 6.87 -9.06
CA MET A 56 -19.72 6.31 -9.02
C MET A 56 -19.17 6.31 -7.60
N LYS A 57 -19.33 7.41 -6.85
CA LYS A 57 -18.91 7.50 -5.44
C LYS A 57 -19.61 6.45 -4.59
N LYS A 58 -20.92 6.23 -4.76
CA LYS A 58 -21.67 5.17 -4.05
C LYS A 58 -21.13 3.78 -4.37
N ALA A 59 -20.81 3.49 -5.63
CA ALA A 59 -20.23 2.20 -6.02
C ALA A 59 -18.85 1.99 -5.39
N LEU A 60 -18.00 3.02 -5.38
CA LEU A 60 -16.68 2.97 -4.73
C LEU A 60 -16.77 2.86 -3.20
N MET A 61 -17.75 3.51 -2.58
CA MET A 61 -18.03 3.39 -1.14
C MET A 61 -18.46 1.97 -0.80
N ALA A 62 -19.41 1.38 -1.55
CA ALA A 62 -19.85 0.01 -1.34
C ALA A 62 -18.69 -1.00 -1.48
N LEU A 63 -17.82 -0.80 -2.49
CA LEU A 63 -16.60 -1.59 -2.61
C LEU A 63 -15.69 -1.40 -1.38
N THR A 64 -15.45 -0.17 -0.94
CA THR A 64 -14.61 0.11 0.23
C THR A 64 -15.18 -0.50 1.51
N GLU A 65 -16.49 -0.44 1.70
CA GLU A 65 -17.20 -1.03 2.84
C GLU A 65 -17.09 -2.56 2.84
N SER A 66 -17.20 -3.20 1.68
CA SER A 66 -17.05 -4.66 1.56
C SER A 66 -15.65 -5.15 2.00
N TRP A 67 -14.63 -4.30 1.87
CA TRP A 67 -13.26 -4.58 2.29
C TRP A 67 -12.89 -3.96 3.64
N ALA A 68 -13.79 -3.24 4.31
CA ALA A 68 -13.47 -2.46 5.51
C ALA A 68 -12.92 -3.32 6.65
N THR A 69 -13.50 -4.50 6.89
CA THR A 69 -13.04 -5.42 7.93
C THR A 69 -11.62 -5.91 7.65
N PHE A 70 -11.33 -6.29 6.40
CA PHE A 70 -9.99 -6.70 6.00
C PHE A 70 -8.98 -5.56 6.15
N ASN A 71 -9.33 -4.36 5.68
CA ASN A 71 -8.46 -3.18 5.77
C ASN A 71 -8.16 -2.80 7.24
N ARG A 72 -9.14 -2.89 8.13
CA ARG A 72 -8.92 -2.65 9.58
C ARG A 72 -7.95 -3.68 10.19
N PHE A 73 -8.11 -4.94 9.82
CA PHE A 73 -7.20 -6.01 10.27
C PHE A 73 -5.78 -5.78 9.73
N GLU A 74 -5.66 -5.48 8.44
CA GLU A 74 -4.39 -5.23 7.77
C GLU A 74 -3.65 -4.02 8.36
N VAL A 75 -4.35 -2.89 8.57
CA VAL A 75 -3.76 -1.69 9.19
C VAL A 75 -3.28 -2.00 10.61
N THR A 76 -4.05 -2.76 11.40
CA THR A 76 -3.65 -3.18 12.74
C THR A 76 -2.38 -4.04 12.71
N LEU A 77 -2.34 -5.02 11.81
CA LEU A 77 -1.17 -5.89 11.62
C LEU A 77 0.05 -5.09 11.15
N SER A 78 -0.14 -4.15 10.24
CA SER A 78 0.91 -3.25 9.73
C SER A 78 1.48 -2.36 10.83
N LEU A 79 0.64 -1.82 11.73
CA LEU A 79 1.09 -1.08 12.91
C LEU A 79 1.93 -1.97 13.85
N MET A 80 1.48 -3.19 14.13
CA MET A 80 2.20 -4.14 14.97
C MET A 80 3.56 -4.52 14.36
N VAL A 81 3.60 -4.82 13.07
CA VAL A 81 4.84 -5.13 12.34
C VAL A 81 5.78 -3.93 12.37
N SER A 82 5.28 -2.73 12.07
CA SER A 82 6.09 -1.51 12.05
C SER A 82 6.69 -1.18 13.43
N ALA A 83 5.89 -1.30 14.49
CA ALA A 83 6.36 -1.15 15.86
C ALA A 83 7.44 -2.19 16.21
N ALA A 84 7.23 -3.46 15.84
CA ALA A 84 8.19 -4.52 16.09
C ALA A 84 9.51 -4.33 15.30
N LEU A 85 9.45 -3.84 14.06
CA LEU A 85 10.64 -3.49 13.27
C LEU A 85 11.43 -2.34 13.93
N LEU A 86 10.74 -1.31 14.43
CA LEU A 86 11.38 -0.19 15.13
C LEU A 86 12.04 -0.63 16.44
N VAL A 87 11.29 -1.32 17.31
CA VAL A 87 11.79 -1.82 18.60
C VAL A 87 12.93 -2.82 18.39
N GLY A 88 12.72 -3.81 17.50
CA GLY A 88 13.74 -4.80 17.16
C GLY A 88 14.98 -4.16 16.55
N GLY A 89 14.82 -3.21 15.64
CA GLY A 89 15.90 -2.44 15.02
C GLY A 89 16.74 -1.67 16.04
N PHE A 90 16.08 -0.92 16.94
CA PHE A 90 16.75 -0.14 17.98
C PHE A 90 17.46 -1.04 19.01
N MET A 91 16.81 -2.12 19.46
CA MET A 91 17.43 -3.09 20.36
C MET A 91 18.60 -3.83 19.69
N SER A 92 18.49 -4.10 18.40
CA SER A 92 19.53 -4.75 17.60
C SER A 92 20.77 -3.86 17.44
N LEU A 93 20.60 -2.54 17.27
CA LEU A 93 21.72 -1.58 17.29
C LEU A 93 22.50 -1.64 18.61
N ASN A 94 21.80 -1.85 19.73
CA ASN A 94 22.40 -2.03 21.05
C ASN A 94 22.86 -3.47 21.34
N ARG A 95 22.94 -4.32 20.31
CA ARG A 95 23.38 -5.74 20.40
C ARG A 95 22.62 -6.57 21.44
N ARG A 96 21.36 -6.24 21.72
CA ARG A 96 20.53 -7.04 22.64
C ARG A 96 19.99 -8.28 21.91
N LYS A 97 20.20 -9.47 22.49
CA LYS A 97 19.68 -10.75 21.96
C LYS A 97 18.17 -10.69 21.65
N GLN A 98 17.39 -10.05 22.53
CA GLN A 98 15.96 -9.84 22.35
C GLN A 98 15.63 -9.08 21.05
N GLY A 99 16.42 -8.07 20.68
CA GLY A 99 16.22 -7.30 19.45
C GLY A 99 16.37 -8.15 18.19
N ARG A 100 17.37 -9.05 18.18
CA ARG A 100 17.56 -10.02 17.09
C ARG A 100 16.36 -10.95 16.96
N ASP A 101 15.89 -11.51 18.07
CA ASP A 101 14.81 -12.50 18.08
C ASP A 101 13.47 -11.86 17.67
N ILE A 102 13.21 -10.61 18.10
CA ILE A 102 12.09 -9.80 17.61
C ILE A 102 12.21 -9.61 16.09
N LEU A 103 13.34 -9.07 15.59
CA LEU A 103 13.51 -8.81 14.16
C LEU A 103 13.36 -10.06 13.29
N ALA A 104 13.97 -11.18 13.71
CA ALA A 104 13.87 -12.43 12.97
C ALA A 104 12.42 -12.94 12.90
N THR A 105 11.67 -12.79 13.99
CA THR A 105 10.25 -13.18 14.03
C THR A 105 9.40 -12.23 13.18
N THR A 106 9.62 -10.92 13.32
CA THR A 106 8.90 -9.90 12.55
C THR A 106 9.12 -10.05 11.05
N PHE A 107 10.34 -10.32 10.59
CA PHE A 107 10.61 -10.58 9.17
C PHE A 107 9.85 -11.79 8.64
N VAL A 108 9.75 -12.86 9.42
CA VAL A 108 8.99 -14.07 9.02
C VAL A 108 7.49 -13.78 8.97
N VAL A 109 6.94 -13.02 9.92
CA VAL A 109 5.51 -12.67 9.98
C VAL A 109 5.15 -11.60 8.93
N ALA A 110 6.07 -10.70 8.61
CA ALA A 110 5.84 -9.63 7.64
C ALA A 110 5.62 -10.17 6.23
N ILE A 111 6.33 -11.25 5.84
CA ILE A 111 6.21 -11.84 4.49
C ILE A 111 4.77 -12.25 4.14
N PRO A 112 4.08 -13.14 4.91
CA PRO A 112 2.71 -13.53 4.58
C PRO A 112 1.74 -12.34 4.68
N SER A 113 1.94 -11.43 5.63
CA SER A 113 1.15 -10.19 5.73
C SER A 113 1.23 -9.36 4.45
N MET A 114 2.45 -9.16 3.93
CA MET A 114 2.68 -8.44 2.67
C MET A 114 2.07 -9.14 1.46
N VAL A 115 2.14 -10.46 1.39
CA VAL A 115 1.52 -11.23 0.30
C VAL A 115 0.00 -11.06 0.33
N LEU A 116 -0.63 -11.17 1.51
CA LEU A 116 -2.06 -10.94 1.68
C LEU A 116 -2.45 -9.51 1.29
N HIS A 117 -1.69 -8.51 1.74
CA HIS A 117 -1.87 -7.12 1.33
C HIS A 117 -1.79 -6.95 -0.18
N GLY A 118 -0.79 -7.56 -0.83
CA GLY A 118 -0.63 -7.51 -2.29
C GLY A 118 -1.84 -8.09 -3.03
N ILE A 119 -2.35 -9.25 -2.59
CA ILE A 119 -3.55 -9.87 -3.18
C ILE A 119 -4.78 -8.98 -3.02
N ALA A 120 -4.99 -8.41 -1.83
CA ALA A 120 -6.11 -7.52 -1.57
C ALA A 120 -6.01 -6.23 -2.41
N SER A 121 -4.82 -5.64 -2.51
CA SER A 121 -4.56 -4.44 -3.30
C SER A 121 -4.88 -4.65 -4.78
N VAL A 122 -4.48 -5.79 -5.35
CA VAL A 122 -4.80 -6.16 -6.74
C VAL A 122 -6.31 -6.38 -6.92
N SER A 123 -6.97 -7.01 -5.94
CA SER A 123 -8.40 -7.29 -6.00
C SER A 123 -9.23 -6.00 -5.96
N ILE A 124 -8.93 -5.11 -5.01
CA ILE A 124 -9.55 -3.79 -4.88
C ILE A 124 -9.25 -2.94 -6.12
N GLY A 125 -8.00 -2.97 -6.60
CA GLY A 125 -7.59 -2.27 -7.81
C GLY A 125 -8.40 -2.73 -9.03
N THR A 126 -8.53 -4.03 -9.23
CA THR A 126 -9.30 -4.61 -10.34
C THR A 126 -10.78 -4.25 -10.26
N ALA A 127 -11.40 -4.36 -9.07
CA ALA A 127 -12.79 -3.97 -8.88
C ALA A 127 -13.02 -2.47 -9.10
N THR A 128 -12.11 -1.63 -8.62
CA THR A 128 -12.13 -0.18 -8.85
C THR A 128 -12.03 0.13 -10.35
N MET A 129 -11.17 -0.57 -11.09
CA MET A 129 -11.07 -0.42 -12.55
C MET A 129 -12.36 -0.79 -13.27
N GLN A 130 -13.05 -1.84 -12.83
CA GLN A 130 -14.34 -2.24 -13.43
C GLN A 130 -15.39 -1.15 -13.22
N ILE A 131 -15.50 -0.61 -12.00
CA ILE A 131 -16.38 0.53 -11.69
C ILE A 131 -16.01 1.73 -12.58
N LEU A 132 -14.73 2.11 -12.63
CA LEU A 132 -14.29 3.24 -13.45
C LEU A 132 -14.56 3.02 -14.95
N ARG A 133 -14.41 1.81 -15.47
CA ARG A 133 -14.74 1.47 -16.87
C ARG A 133 -16.22 1.63 -17.16
N GLU A 134 -17.08 1.25 -16.21
CA GLU A 134 -18.54 1.43 -16.33
C GLU A 134 -18.95 2.91 -16.32
N PHE A 135 -18.36 3.71 -15.42
CA PHE A 135 -18.71 5.12 -15.26
C PHE A 135 -17.98 6.07 -16.21
N ARG A 136 -16.84 5.68 -16.80
CA ARG A 136 -16.08 6.51 -17.75
C ARG A 136 -16.93 7.05 -18.91
N PRO A 137 -17.68 6.23 -19.69
CA PRO A 137 -18.49 6.76 -20.78
C PRO A 137 -19.59 7.69 -20.25
N LYS A 138 -20.21 7.39 -19.11
CA LYS A 138 -21.23 8.24 -18.47
C LYS A 138 -20.67 9.62 -18.10
N ILE A 139 -19.46 9.65 -17.51
CA ILE A 139 -18.75 10.88 -17.14
C ILE A 139 -18.36 11.67 -18.39
N MET A 140 -17.84 11.01 -19.43
CA MET A 140 -17.54 11.65 -20.71
C MET A 140 -18.80 12.32 -21.25
N HIS A 141 -19.88 11.58 -21.46
CA HIS A 141 -21.13 12.14 -21.99
C HIS A 141 -21.71 13.28 -21.15
N ALA A 142 -21.65 13.19 -19.82
CA ALA A 142 -22.18 14.23 -18.93
C ALA A 142 -21.29 15.49 -18.82
N SER A 143 -20.02 15.40 -19.22
CA SER A 143 -19.05 16.51 -19.17
C SER A 143 -19.00 17.35 -20.44
N TRP A 144 -19.58 16.88 -21.56
CA TRP A 144 -19.69 17.67 -22.79
C TRP A 144 -20.95 18.53 -22.83
N PRO A 145 -20.87 19.77 -23.36
CA PRO A 145 -22.06 20.57 -23.64
C PRO A 145 -23.02 19.84 -24.59
N ALA A 146 -24.32 19.99 -24.37
CA ALA A 146 -25.35 19.39 -25.23
C ALA A 146 -25.10 19.75 -26.71
N GLY A 147 -24.90 18.72 -27.55
CA GLY A 147 -24.64 18.88 -28.99
C GLY A 147 -23.18 18.75 -29.43
N ASN A 148 -22.22 18.71 -28.48
CA ASN A 148 -20.81 18.46 -28.80
C ASN A 148 -20.43 17.01 -28.47
N SER A 149 -19.85 16.30 -29.43
CA SER A 149 -19.24 14.98 -29.19
C SER A 149 -17.73 15.13 -28.96
N PRO A 150 -17.13 14.34 -28.06
CA PRO A 150 -15.68 14.31 -27.90
C PRO A 150 -14.99 14.00 -29.25
N PRO A 151 -13.87 14.65 -29.58
CA PRO A 151 -13.05 14.24 -30.71
C PRO A 151 -12.60 12.78 -30.52
N PRO A 152 -12.75 11.88 -31.52
CA PRO A 152 -12.37 10.47 -31.39
C PRO A 152 -10.90 10.27 -30.96
N ALA A 153 -10.02 11.19 -31.36
CA ALA A 153 -8.60 11.18 -31.00
C ALA A 153 -8.34 11.43 -29.51
N MET A 154 -9.19 12.20 -28.81
CA MET A 154 -9.04 12.48 -27.39
C MET A 154 -9.43 11.28 -26.51
N GLU A 155 -10.41 10.49 -26.97
CA GLU A 155 -10.87 9.30 -26.25
C GLU A 155 -9.80 8.19 -26.25
N GLY A 156 -9.16 7.96 -27.41
CA GLY A 156 -8.05 7.01 -27.52
C GLY A 156 -6.81 7.41 -26.71
N LEU A 157 -6.48 8.70 -26.69
CA LEU A 157 -5.30 9.19 -25.98
C LEU A 157 -5.51 9.15 -24.45
N SER A 158 -6.64 9.65 -23.95
CA SER A 158 -6.94 9.65 -22.50
C SER A 158 -7.06 8.23 -21.92
N SER A 159 -7.69 7.31 -22.64
CA SER A 159 -7.79 5.90 -22.23
C SER A 159 -6.41 5.23 -22.17
N SER A 160 -5.57 5.45 -23.18
CA SER A 160 -4.20 4.90 -23.23
C SER A 160 -3.33 5.42 -22.08
N PHE A 161 -3.37 6.73 -21.80
CA PHE A 161 -2.62 7.32 -20.68
C PHE A 161 -3.07 6.78 -19.32
N PHE A 162 -4.38 6.65 -19.12
CA PHE A 162 -4.94 6.09 -17.89
C PHE A 162 -4.50 4.63 -17.68
N GLU A 163 -4.63 3.80 -18.71
CA GLU A 163 -4.23 2.39 -18.64
C GLU A 163 -2.72 2.22 -18.44
N MET A 164 -1.91 3.03 -19.11
CA MET A 164 -0.46 3.01 -18.95
C MET A 164 -0.03 3.44 -17.54
N GLY A 165 -0.62 4.52 -17.00
CA GLY A 165 -0.33 4.99 -15.64
C GLY A 165 -0.70 3.94 -14.59
N MET A 166 -1.80 3.24 -14.81
CA MET A 166 -2.27 2.16 -13.95
C MET A 166 -1.36 0.93 -14.00
N LEU A 167 -0.97 0.48 -15.19
CA LEU A 167 -0.02 -0.63 -15.37
C LEU A 167 1.35 -0.29 -14.75
N PHE A 168 1.81 0.94 -14.94
CA PHE A 168 3.05 1.43 -14.34
C PHE A 168 2.95 1.42 -12.81
N GLY A 169 1.85 1.92 -12.24
CA GLY A 169 1.60 1.90 -10.79
C GLY A 169 1.61 0.47 -10.23
N LEU A 170 0.95 -0.47 -10.91
CA LEU A 170 0.97 -1.89 -10.54
C LEU A 170 2.39 -2.47 -10.62
N ALA A 171 3.13 -2.19 -11.68
CA ALA A 171 4.50 -2.69 -11.86
C ALA A 171 5.44 -2.18 -10.76
N VAL A 172 5.37 -0.89 -10.43
CA VAL A 172 6.15 -0.29 -9.33
C VAL A 172 5.73 -0.89 -7.99
N GLY A 173 4.42 -1.05 -7.74
CA GLY A 173 3.90 -1.66 -6.52
C GLY A 173 4.41 -3.09 -6.31
N TRP A 174 4.33 -3.92 -7.36
CA TRP A 174 4.86 -5.30 -7.34
C TRP A 174 6.37 -5.34 -7.18
N GLY A 175 7.11 -4.49 -7.90
CA GLY A 175 8.56 -4.38 -7.76
C GLY A 175 8.97 -4.02 -6.32
N TRP A 176 8.28 -3.05 -5.71
CA TRP A 176 8.51 -2.65 -4.33
C TRP A 176 8.20 -3.76 -3.33
N LEU A 177 7.07 -4.47 -3.52
CA LEU A 177 6.69 -5.61 -2.71
C LEU A 177 7.75 -6.73 -2.78
N LEU A 178 8.25 -7.05 -3.97
CA LEU A 178 9.32 -8.03 -4.16
C LEU A 178 10.62 -7.63 -3.45
N VAL A 179 11.01 -6.36 -3.56
CA VAL A 179 12.21 -5.83 -2.87
C VAL A 179 12.09 -6.02 -1.36
N GLN A 180 10.93 -5.72 -0.77
CA GLN A 180 10.72 -5.92 0.67
C GLN A 180 10.72 -7.40 1.07
N ILE A 181 10.08 -8.28 0.29
CA ILE A 181 10.10 -9.73 0.56
C ILE A 181 11.52 -10.26 0.54
N VAL A 182 12.32 -9.89 -0.47
CA VAL A 182 13.73 -10.29 -0.55
C VAL A 182 14.51 -9.74 0.64
N PHE A 183 14.28 -8.48 1.02
CA PHE A 183 14.94 -7.86 2.18
C PHE A 183 14.61 -8.61 3.48
N TYR A 184 13.34 -8.91 3.75
CA TYR A 184 12.93 -9.64 4.95
C TYR A 184 13.43 -11.09 4.95
N LEU A 185 13.42 -11.76 3.81
CA LEU A 185 13.93 -13.13 3.68
C LEU A 185 15.44 -13.18 3.94
N VAL A 186 16.21 -12.32 3.26
CA VAL A 186 17.67 -12.22 3.45
C VAL A 186 17.99 -11.79 4.88
N GLY A 187 17.25 -10.82 5.44
CA GLY A 187 17.39 -10.38 6.83
C GLY A 187 17.14 -11.50 7.84
N ALA A 188 16.08 -12.29 7.65
CA ALA A 188 15.75 -13.42 8.52
C ALA A 188 16.82 -14.52 8.46
N ILE A 189 17.28 -14.87 7.26
CA ILE A 189 18.37 -15.85 7.07
C ILE A 189 19.66 -15.33 7.71
N TYR A 190 19.98 -14.05 7.49
CA TYR A 190 21.18 -13.42 8.01
C TYR A 190 21.22 -13.41 9.54
N LEU A 191 20.13 -13.01 10.21
CA LEU A 191 20.04 -12.96 11.67
C LEU A 191 20.16 -14.33 12.34
N ARG A 192 19.89 -15.42 11.61
CA ARG A 192 20.03 -16.80 12.09
C ARG A 192 21.45 -17.35 12.00
N LYS A 193 22.37 -16.70 11.29
CA LYS A 193 23.76 -17.16 11.14
C LYS A 193 24.47 -17.20 12.51
N PRO A 194 25.27 -18.23 12.81
CA PRO A 194 25.93 -18.40 14.11
C PRO A 194 26.83 -17.20 14.47
N GLU A 195 27.62 -16.72 13.50
CA GLU A 195 28.47 -15.53 13.67
C GLU A 195 27.71 -14.30 14.15
N VAL A 196 26.49 -14.09 13.62
CA VAL A 196 25.63 -12.98 14.05
C VAL A 196 25.12 -13.27 15.44
N ARG A 197 24.66 -14.50 15.71
CA ARG A 197 24.14 -14.88 17.03
C ARG A 197 25.15 -14.68 18.16
N ASP A 198 26.43 -14.95 17.90
CA ASP A 198 27.50 -14.78 18.88
C ASP A 198 27.83 -13.31 19.14
N ALA A 199 27.69 -12.44 18.14
CA ALA A 199 27.85 -10.99 18.31
C ALA A 199 26.79 -10.34 19.23
N PHE A 200 25.70 -11.05 19.54
CA PHE A 200 24.64 -10.65 20.49
C PHE A 200 24.78 -11.28 21.89
N ARG A 201 25.82 -12.11 22.10
CA ARG A 201 26.13 -12.74 23.39
C ARG A 201 27.21 -12.00 24.19
N ALA A 202 28.01 -11.18 23.50
CA ALA A 202 29.01 -10.28 24.07
C ALA A 202 28.38 -8.96 24.50
#